data_AF-B0TVH2-F1
#
_entry.id   AF-B0TVH2-F1
#
_cell.length_a   1.000
_cell.length_b   1.000
_cell.length_c   1.000
_cell.angle_alpha   90.00
_cell.angle_beta   90.00
_cell.angle_gamma   90.00
#
_symmetry.space_group_name_H-M   'P 1'
#
loop_
_entity.id
_entity.type
_entity.pdbx_description
1 polymer ?
#
loop_
_entity_poly.entity_id
_entity_poly.type
_entity_poly.pdbx_seq_one_letter_code
_entity_poly.pdbx_strand_id
1 'polypeptide(L)'
;MTNTYQDKAITDNLVKLGPVFGESCQTQFLYIFPVGDSVSSPKAIETAKSVIQGTVIITDVTIDDSLSFGIGYSKQCIKVQGVAFGAQAL
;
A
#
# COMPACT_ATOMS: atom_id res chain seq x y z
N MET A 1 7.92 4.92 -24.23
CA MET A 1 6.70 5.75 -24.14
C MET A 1 6.14 5.54 -22.75
N THR A 2 6.13 6.58 -21.92
CA THR A 2 5.79 6.47 -20.48
C THR A 2 4.42 7.12 -20.27
N ASN A 3 3.39 6.32 -20.00
CA ASN A 3 2.03 6.83 -19.76
C ASN A 3 1.86 7.09 -18.26
N THR A 4 1.74 8.36 -17.88
CA THR A 4 1.41 8.77 -16.51
C THR A 4 -0.09 9.00 -16.42
N TYR A 5 -0.77 8.31 -15.51
CA TYR A 5 -2.17 8.53 -15.20
C TYR A 5 -2.28 9.60 -14.11
N GLN A 6 -2.88 10.75 -14.42
CA GLN A 6 -3.25 11.80 -13.47
C GLN A 6 -4.77 11.92 -13.42
N ASP A 7 -5.37 11.60 -12.27
CA ASP A 7 -6.77 11.91 -12.00
C ASP A 7 -6.82 13.23 -11.22
N LYS A 8 -7.50 14.23 -11.79
CA LYS A 8 -7.73 15.61 -11.32
C LYS A 8 -6.52 16.43 -10.88
N ALA A 9 -6.42 17.63 -11.46
CA ALA A 9 -5.44 18.66 -11.14
C ALA A 9 -5.36 18.94 -9.62
N ILE A 10 -4.35 18.35 -8.97
CA ILE A 10 -3.95 18.79 -7.64
C ILE A 10 -3.32 20.18 -7.81
N THR A 11 -4.06 21.20 -7.39
CA THR A 11 -3.67 22.62 -7.48
C THR A 11 -3.03 23.07 -6.15
N ASP A 12 -2.32 22.17 -5.49
CA ASP A 12 -1.55 22.46 -4.27
C ASP A 12 -0.10 22.04 -4.50
N ASN A 13 0.85 22.87 -4.06
CA ASN A 13 2.27 22.51 -4.01
C ASN A 13 2.46 21.40 -2.96
N LEU A 14 2.15 20.16 -3.36
CA LEU A 14 2.41 18.98 -2.56
C LEU A 14 3.92 18.84 -2.38
N VAL A 15 4.35 18.84 -1.13
CA VAL A 15 5.75 18.56 -0.82
C VAL A 15 5.96 17.05 -0.74
N LYS A 16 7.14 16.61 -1.17
CA LYS A 16 7.58 15.24 -0.95
C LYS A 16 7.77 15.02 0.54
N LEU A 17 6.96 14.12 1.12
CA LEU A 17 7.01 13.79 2.54
C LEU A 17 8.03 12.69 2.84
N GLY A 18 8.16 11.70 1.95
CA GLY A 18 9.13 10.62 2.11
C GLY A 18 8.66 9.28 1.54
N PRO A 19 9.49 8.23 1.59
CA PRO A 19 9.08 6.88 1.22
C PRO A 19 8.06 6.31 2.21
N VAL A 20 7.07 5.58 1.72
CA VAL A 20 6.05 4.92 2.53
C VAL A 20 5.90 3.45 2.15
N PHE A 21 5.52 2.65 3.15
CA PHE A 21 5.29 1.23 3.01
C PHE A 21 3.97 0.84 3.67
N GLY A 22 3.15 0.07 2.99
CA GLY A 22 1.92 -0.49 3.54
C GLY A 22 1.74 -1.94 3.11
N GLU A 23 1.09 -2.72 3.95
CA GLU A 23 0.80 -4.12 3.62
C GLU A 23 -0.61 -4.52 4.06
N SER A 24 -1.18 -5.44 3.30
CA SER A 24 -2.41 -6.15 3.66
C SER A 24 -2.12 -7.63 3.57
N CYS A 25 -2.21 -8.34 4.70
CA CYS A 25 -1.92 -9.76 4.79
C CYS A 25 -3.13 -10.57 5.26
N GLN A 26 -3.29 -11.76 4.70
CA GLN A 26 -4.23 -12.77 5.18
C GLN A 26 -3.49 -14.08 5.40
N THR A 27 -3.80 -14.74 6.52
CA THR A 27 -3.28 -16.08 6.81
C THR A 27 -4.36 -17.09 6.49
N GLN A 28 -4.02 -18.16 5.78
CA GLN A 28 -4.91 -19.29 5.54
C GLN A 28 -4.48 -20.44 6.45
N PHE A 29 -5.30 -20.75 7.45
CA PHE A 29 -5.12 -21.92 8.28
C PHE A 29 -5.48 -23.17 7.48
N LEU A 30 -4.63 -24.20 7.58
CA LEU A 30 -4.71 -25.41 6.77
C LEU A 30 -4.85 -25.13 5.27
N TYR A 31 -4.29 -24.00 4.80
CA TYR A 31 -4.27 -23.59 3.38
C TYR A 31 -5.65 -23.31 2.74
N ILE A 32 -6.72 -23.29 3.53
CA ILE A 32 -8.09 -23.09 3.02
C ILE A 32 -8.96 -22.20 3.90
N PHE A 33 -8.69 -22.11 5.21
CA PHE A 33 -9.51 -21.34 6.13
C PHE A 33 -8.91 -19.94 6.31
N PRO A 34 -9.51 -18.89 5.73
CA PRO A 34 -9.02 -17.54 5.89
C PRO A 34 -9.17 -17.06 7.33
N VAL A 35 -8.09 -16.51 7.88
CA VAL A 35 -8.05 -15.85 9.19
C VAL A 35 -7.79 -14.38 8.97
N GLY A 36 -8.76 -13.55 9.39
CA GLY A 36 -8.74 -12.11 9.22
C GLY A 36 -9.25 -11.65 7.85
N ASP A 37 -9.12 -10.34 7.62
CA ASP A 37 -9.64 -9.71 6.40
C ASP A 37 -8.93 -10.21 5.15
N SER A 38 -9.66 -10.20 4.04
CA SER A 38 -9.07 -10.50 2.73
C SER A 38 -7.92 -9.56 2.41
N VAL A 39 -6.87 -10.09 1.80
CA VAL A 39 -5.84 -9.28 1.17
C VAL A 39 -6.46 -8.35 0.14
N SER A 40 -6.09 -7.06 0.18
CA SER A 40 -6.51 -6.11 -0.85
C SER A 40 -5.49 -5.01 -1.07
N SER A 41 -5.24 -4.67 -2.33
CA SER A 41 -4.38 -3.55 -2.71
C SER A 41 -4.88 -2.20 -2.17
N PRO A 42 -6.19 -1.88 -2.18
CA PRO A 42 -6.70 -0.66 -1.58
C PRO A 42 -6.33 -0.53 -0.10
N LYS A 43 -6.47 -1.62 0.69
CA LYS A 43 -6.11 -1.61 2.11
C LYS A 43 -4.61 -1.46 2.34
N ALA A 44 -3.78 -2.08 1.49
CA ALA A 44 -2.34 -1.90 1.54
C ALA A 44 -1.92 -0.46 1.18
N ILE A 45 -2.59 0.18 0.20
CA ILE A 45 -2.39 1.59 -0.15
C ILE A 45 -2.83 2.50 1.01
N GLU A 46 -3.99 2.26 1.62
CA GLU A 46 -4.44 3.02 2.79
C GLU A 46 -3.47 2.92 3.96
N THR A 47 -2.93 1.72 4.19
CA THR A 47 -1.90 1.48 5.20
C THR A 47 -0.61 2.23 4.85
N ALA A 48 -0.22 2.32 3.58
CA ALA A 48 0.92 3.12 3.16
C ALA A 48 0.68 4.63 3.34
N LYS A 49 -0.55 5.11 3.07
CA LYS A 49 -0.93 6.51 3.24
C LYS A 49 -0.94 6.94 4.70
N SER A 50 -1.26 6.02 5.62
CA SER A 50 -1.31 6.32 7.05
C SER A 50 0.06 6.38 7.72
N VAL A 51 1.14 5.98 7.04
CA VAL A 51 2.52 6.03 7.57
C VAL A 51 2.96 7.45 7.88
N ILE A 52 2.67 8.41 6.99
CA ILE A 52 3.03 9.81 7.19
C ILE A 52 1.75 10.65 7.25
N GLN A 53 1.53 11.32 8.38
CA GLN A 53 0.39 12.21 8.56
C GLN A 53 0.46 13.38 7.57
N GLY A 54 -0.68 13.72 6.95
CA GLY A 54 -0.73 14.72 5.89
C GLY A 54 -0.46 14.19 4.48
N THR A 55 -0.22 12.88 4.31
CA THR A 55 -0.11 12.25 2.98
C THR A 55 -1.44 12.34 2.23
N VAL A 56 -1.41 13.01 1.07
CA VAL A 56 -2.57 13.14 0.18
C VAL A 56 -2.50 12.08 -0.91
N ILE A 57 -1.33 11.94 -1.53
CA ILE A 57 -1.06 11.01 -2.63
C ILE A 57 0.22 10.21 -2.40
N ILE A 58 0.31 9.06 -3.06
CA ILE A 58 1.54 8.26 -3.16
C ILE A 58 1.88 8.14 -4.65
N THR A 59 3.12 8.43 -5.01
CA THR A 59 3.66 8.26 -6.36
C THR A 59 4.69 7.15 -6.38
N ASP A 60 5.15 6.77 -7.58
CA ASP A 60 6.16 5.73 -7.78
C ASP A 60 5.78 4.41 -7.09
N VAL A 61 4.48 4.10 -7.16
CA VAL A 61 3.88 2.98 -6.45
C VAL A 61 4.33 1.66 -7.06
N THR A 62 4.93 0.81 -6.24
CA THR A 62 5.22 -0.59 -6.53
C THR A 62 4.31 -1.45 -5.68
N ILE A 63 3.64 -2.41 -6.31
CA ILE A 63 2.76 -3.36 -5.64
C ILE A 63 3.32 -4.77 -5.87
N ASP A 64 3.64 -5.43 -4.76
CA ASP A 64 4.14 -6.81 -4.77
C ASP A 64 3.11 -7.72 -4.10
N ASP A 65 2.81 -8.87 -4.70
CA ASP A 65 2.08 -9.96 -4.05
C ASP A 65 3.07 -11.06 -3.65
N SER A 66 3.01 -11.45 -2.38
CA SER A 66 3.88 -12.47 -1.83
C SER A 66 3.06 -13.55 -1.13
N LEU A 67 3.31 -14.80 -1.52
CA LEU A 67 2.74 -15.99 -0.90
C LEU A 67 3.85 -16.79 -0.23
N SER A 68 3.66 -17.09 1.05
CA SER A 68 4.58 -17.91 1.84
C SER A 68 3.84 -19.08 2.47
N PHE A 69 4.53 -20.22 2.56
CA PHE A 69 3.98 -21.46 3.12
C PHE A 69 4.74 -21.84 4.38
N GLY A 70 3.99 -22.13 5.44
CA GLY A 70 4.48 -22.78 6.64
C GLY A 70 3.84 -24.16 6.82
N ILE A 71 4.16 -24.82 7.93
CA ILE A 71 3.52 -26.09 8.29
C ILE A 71 2.12 -25.80 8.80
N GLY A 72 1.10 -26.26 8.06
CA GLY A 72 -0.31 -26.10 8.43
C GLY A 72 -0.91 -24.72 8.15
N TYR A 73 -0.21 -23.83 7.44
CA TYR A 73 -0.74 -22.53 7.04
C TYR A 73 -0.03 -21.94 5.82
N SER A 74 -0.68 -21.00 5.13
CA SER A 74 -0.04 -20.07 4.20
C SER A 74 -0.33 -18.63 4.59
N LYS A 75 0.53 -17.70 4.19
CA LYS A 75 0.34 -16.26 4.38
C LYS A 75 0.51 -15.57 3.04
N GLN A 76 -0.55 -14.92 2.58
CA GLN A 76 -0.54 -14.05 1.42
C GLN A 76 -0.47 -12.60 1.89
N CYS A 77 0.39 -11.80 1.28
CA CYS A 77 0.57 -10.39 1.59
C CYS A 77 0.72 -9.58 0.32
N ILE A 78 -0.14 -8.59 0.16
CA ILE A 78 0.04 -7.50 -0.81
C ILE A 78 0.83 -6.41 -0.11
N LYS A 79 1.97 -6.04 -0.67
CA LYS A 79 2.88 -5.01 -0.19
C LYS A 79 2.87 -3.86 -1.16
N VAL A 80 2.83 -2.65 -0.63
CA VAL A 80 2.80 -1.40 -1.40
C VAL A 80 3.95 -0.54 -0.91
N GLN A 81 4.76 -0.11 -1.86
CA GLN A 81 5.88 0.81 -1.65
C GLN A 81 5.69 2.02 -2.54
N GLY A 82 6.07 3.20 -2.09
CA GLY A 82 6.04 4.40 -2.92
C GLY A 82 6.55 5.62 -2.19
N VAL A 83 6.34 6.79 -2.78
CA VAL A 83 6.73 8.08 -2.22
C VAL A 83 5.48 8.88 -1.89
N ALA A 84 5.31 9.24 -0.62
CA ALA A 84 4.23 10.08 -0.15
C ALA A 84 4.46 11.55 -0.48
N PHE A 85 3.39 12.21 -0.90
CA PHE A 85 3.32 13.64 -1.12
C PHE A 85 2.09 14.20 -0.39
N GLY A 86 2.24 15.38 0.18
CA GLY A 86 1.19 15.96 1.02
C GLY A 86 1.40 17.44 1.29
N ALA A 87 0.47 18.01 2.05
CA ALA A 87 0.66 19.35 2.60
C ALA A 87 1.67 19.26 3.74
N GLN A 88 2.70 20.11 3.73
CA GLN A 88 3.64 20.19 4.84
C GLN A 88 2.84 20.60 6.08
N ALA A 89 2.76 19.73 7.09
CA ALA A 89 2.19 20.12 8.37
C ALA A 89 3.12 21.19 8.96
N LEU A 90 2.64 22.43 8.94
CA LEU A 90 3.23 23.59 9.62
C LEU A 90 3.14 23.40 11.14
#